data_AF-A0A160KRK3-F1
#
_entry.id   AF-A0A160KRK3-F1
#
_cell.length_a   1.000
_cell.length_b   1.000
_cell.length_c   1.000
_cell.angle_alpha   90.00
_cell.angle_beta   90.00
_cell.angle_gamma   90.00
#
_symmetry.space_group_name_H-M   'P 1'
#
loop_
_entity.id
_entity.type
_entity.pdbx_description
1 polymer ?
#
loop_
_entity_poly.entity_id
_entity_poly.type
_entity_poly.pdbx_seq_one_letter_code
_entity_poly.pdbx_strand_id
1 'polypeptide(L)'
;MKTFDASLHPRGHSSNVGAFTDREHTAPEATLARDWGVVNLEIGSRTPWGPADHVEHPAPGIAIADTPSHGGVKPSAARNRAIPAPLRRSGGWSEEDCEAHIVGMYFPDAFPRRSPESSRDGVIRWFPDAYEEVTGEMIEPGQSPVRDRAVWTVAHTDDLIIASASNDPDGTAQAIVTARRASDTHEAVFRVPKADYDSRRTTDEFGRDGRFIVDPTRYNAIPQNERRQPVPAVRYHSLPVGKTDAAGVAIARDLDRCWRIDDGRVRTLRQMLTEEGTSGRTFLVDNGKRRFYLDSRWTLAAVLPSSCRCRRPPGPASMRPLTRARAPRCSLRTVTWLSTRSKHSARTIPGTGTRSARLRAADEALRDHVALRHVEG
;
A
#
# COMPACT_ATOMS: atom_id res chain seq x y z
N MET A 1 43.33 30.86 21.45
CA MET A 1 43.45 31.27 20.03
C MET A 1 44.59 30.48 19.40
N LYS A 2 44.24 29.35 18.76
CA LYS A 2 45.10 28.64 17.81
C LYS A 2 44.36 28.69 16.48
N THR A 3 45.05 29.14 15.45
CA THR A 3 44.55 29.41 14.10
C THR A 3 44.00 28.13 13.46
N PHE A 4 42.77 28.21 12.96
CA PHE A 4 42.08 27.18 12.20
C PHE A 4 42.70 27.09 10.80
N ASP A 5 43.29 25.96 10.46
CA ASP A 5 43.86 25.70 9.14
C ASP A 5 42.77 25.13 8.21
N ALA A 6 42.34 25.95 7.25
CA ALA A 6 41.28 25.63 6.30
C ALA A 6 41.73 24.69 5.16
N SER A 7 43.00 24.26 5.12
CA SER A 7 43.52 23.36 4.07
C SER A 7 43.26 21.87 4.32
N LEU A 8 42.84 21.49 5.53
CA LEU A 8 42.57 20.09 5.92
C LEU A 8 41.11 19.64 5.77
N HIS A 9 40.21 20.52 5.29
CA HIS A 9 38.81 20.19 5.03
C HIS A 9 38.35 20.76 3.69
N PRO A 10 38.47 20.01 2.57
CA PRO A 10 37.80 20.39 1.35
C PRO A 10 36.30 20.30 1.58
N ARG A 11 35.62 21.45 1.64
CA ARG A 11 34.16 21.53 1.56
C ARG A 11 33.76 21.03 0.16
N GLY A 12 33.44 19.75 0.07
CA GLY A 12 32.82 19.17 -1.10
C GLY A 12 31.44 19.81 -1.28
N HIS A 13 31.32 20.71 -2.23
CA HIS A 13 30.02 21.10 -2.77
C HIS A 13 29.40 19.85 -3.40
N SER A 14 28.32 19.37 -2.81
CA SER A 14 27.49 18.30 -3.34
C SER A 14 26.78 18.78 -4.61
N SER A 15 27.38 18.49 -5.76
CA SER A 15 26.68 18.45 -7.03
C SER A 15 26.62 16.99 -7.50
N ASN A 16 25.86 16.15 -6.78
CA ASN A 16 25.45 14.84 -7.30
C ASN A 16 24.27 15.06 -8.25
N VAL A 17 24.61 15.41 -9.48
CA VAL A 17 23.74 15.21 -10.64
C VAL A 17 24.50 14.17 -11.47
N GLY A 18 23.82 13.07 -11.79
CA GLY A 18 24.39 11.84 -12.34
C GLY A 18 25.45 12.06 -13.44
N ALA A 19 26.54 11.32 -13.32
CA ALA A 19 27.57 11.26 -14.36
C ALA A 19 28.30 9.91 -14.33
N PHE A 20 27.57 8.84 -14.69
CA PHE A 20 28.20 7.78 -15.48
C PHE A 20 28.41 8.38 -16.88
N THR A 21 29.54 9.04 -17.11
CA THR A 21 29.92 9.49 -18.46
C THR A 21 31.20 8.83 -18.91
N ASP A 22 31.13 8.42 -20.18
CA ASP A 22 32.03 7.56 -20.92
C ASP A 22 33.52 7.88 -20.73
N ARG A 23 34.26 6.88 -20.27
CA ARG A 23 35.69 6.77 -20.55
C ARG A 23 36.04 5.29 -20.58
N GLU A 24 36.73 4.85 -21.63
CA GLU A 24 37.10 3.45 -21.83
C GLU A 24 37.83 2.88 -20.60
N HIS A 25 37.31 1.76 -20.10
CA HIS A 25 37.86 0.99 -18.98
C HIS A 25 38.94 0.04 -19.50
N THR A 26 40.20 0.28 -19.14
CA THR A 26 41.24 -0.76 -19.23
C THR A 26 41.52 -1.28 -17.82
N ALA A 27 40.84 -2.35 -17.43
CA ALA A 27 41.09 -3.03 -16.16
C ALA A 27 42.45 -3.76 -16.20
N PRO A 28 43.25 -3.75 -15.11
CA PRO A 28 44.49 -4.50 -15.04
C PRO A 28 44.22 -6.01 -14.99
N GLU A 29 44.85 -6.71 -15.92
CA GLU A 29 44.81 -8.17 -16.13
C GLU A 29 45.55 -8.90 -15.00
N ALA A 30 44.91 -9.14 -13.85
CA ALA A 30 45.35 -10.16 -12.90
C ALA A 30 44.32 -10.44 -11.78
N THR A 31 43.30 -11.25 -12.06
CA THR A 31 42.79 -12.19 -11.05
C THR A 31 42.27 -13.42 -11.78
N LEU A 32 42.94 -14.56 -11.57
CA LEU A 32 42.64 -15.88 -12.15
C LEU A 32 41.14 -16.16 -12.17
N ALA A 33 40.61 -16.36 -13.37
CA ALA A 33 39.19 -16.38 -13.72
C ALA A 33 38.41 -17.46 -12.96
N ARG A 34 37.75 -17.06 -11.87
CA ARG A 34 36.49 -17.72 -11.48
C ARG A 34 35.50 -17.43 -12.61
N ASP A 35 34.81 -18.46 -13.08
CA ASP A 35 33.65 -18.28 -13.96
C ASP A 35 32.55 -17.59 -13.14
N TRP A 36 32.56 -16.27 -13.19
CA TRP A 36 31.52 -15.45 -12.57
C TRP A 36 30.21 -15.51 -13.37
N GLY A 37 30.17 -16.19 -14.51
CA GLY A 37 29.04 -16.22 -15.41
C GLY A 37 28.78 -14.87 -16.07
N VAL A 38 27.67 -14.80 -16.79
CA VAL A 38 27.24 -13.60 -17.54
C VAL A 38 25.97 -13.05 -16.92
N VAL A 39 25.85 -11.72 -16.94
CA VAL A 39 24.59 -11.01 -16.67
C VAL A 39 24.08 -10.51 -18.01
N ASN A 40 23.00 -11.11 -18.52
CA ASN A 40 22.41 -10.67 -19.79
C ASN A 40 21.48 -9.50 -19.52
N LEU A 41 22.03 -8.28 -19.60
CA LEU A 41 21.32 -7.04 -19.41
C LEU A 41 21.65 -6.08 -20.56
N GLU A 42 20.63 -5.52 -21.16
CA GLU A 42 20.71 -4.63 -22.32
C GLU A 42 19.77 -3.43 -22.12
N ILE A 43 19.97 -2.35 -22.88
CA ILE A 43 19.05 -1.22 -22.92
C ILE A 43 17.63 -1.73 -23.23
N GLY A 44 16.64 -1.24 -22.48
CA GLY A 44 15.24 -1.67 -22.52
C GLY A 44 14.93 -2.89 -21.65
N SER A 45 15.93 -3.54 -21.05
CA SER A 45 15.73 -4.65 -20.12
C SER A 45 14.95 -4.21 -18.89
N ARG A 46 14.12 -5.11 -18.35
CA ARG A 46 13.31 -4.83 -17.15
C ARG A 46 14.19 -4.83 -15.90
N THR A 47 14.25 -3.69 -15.23
CA THR A 47 14.85 -3.53 -13.89
C THR A 47 13.75 -3.30 -12.85
N PRO A 48 14.06 -3.30 -11.55
CA PRO A 48 13.11 -2.90 -10.50
C PRO A 48 12.56 -1.48 -10.66
N TRP A 49 13.30 -0.59 -11.34
CA TRP A 49 12.96 0.82 -11.48
C TRP A 49 12.35 1.18 -12.85
N GLY A 50 12.25 0.21 -13.77
CA GLY A 50 11.73 0.42 -15.11
C GLY A 50 12.60 -0.23 -16.19
N PRO A 51 12.30 0.00 -17.48
CA PRO A 51 13.21 -0.34 -18.57
C PRO A 51 14.55 0.39 -18.37
N ALA A 52 15.67 -0.31 -18.56
CA ALA A 52 16.99 0.32 -18.49
C ALA A 52 17.21 1.28 -19.66
N ASP A 53 17.66 2.49 -19.39
CA ASP A 53 18.02 3.49 -20.41
C ASP A 53 19.53 3.43 -20.71
N HIS A 54 20.33 3.07 -19.70
CA HIS A 54 21.75 2.81 -19.83
C HIS A 54 22.12 1.47 -19.18
N VAL A 55 23.07 0.76 -19.78
CA VAL A 55 23.61 -0.48 -19.22
C VAL A 55 25.12 -0.54 -19.45
N GLU A 56 25.87 -0.82 -18.39
CA GLU A 56 27.32 -1.05 -18.42
C GLU A 56 27.65 -2.44 -17.85
N HIS A 57 28.70 -3.08 -18.37
CA HIS A 57 29.23 -4.35 -17.87
C HIS A 57 30.69 -4.16 -17.42
N PRO A 58 30.93 -3.56 -16.24
CA PRO A 58 32.28 -3.13 -15.84
C PRO A 58 33.22 -4.29 -15.49
N ALA A 59 32.69 -5.48 -15.19
CA ALA A 59 33.46 -6.68 -14.92
C ALA A 59 32.66 -7.95 -15.25
N PRO A 60 33.31 -9.10 -15.49
CA PRO A 60 32.61 -10.37 -15.69
C PRO A 60 31.63 -10.68 -14.56
N GLY A 61 30.36 -10.87 -14.92
CA GLY A 61 29.28 -11.16 -13.98
C GLY A 61 28.80 -9.96 -13.16
N ILE A 62 29.09 -8.71 -13.55
CA ILE A 62 28.50 -7.50 -12.99
C ILE A 62 27.91 -6.68 -14.14
N ALA A 63 26.65 -6.27 -14.01
CA ALA A 63 26.06 -5.23 -14.85
C ALA A 63 25.58 -4.06 -13.98
N ILE A 64 25.66 -2.85 -14.49
CA ILE A 64 25.05 -1.63 -13.93
C ILE A 64 23.94 -1.23 -14.89
N ALA A 65 22.79 -0.84 -14.38
CA ALA A 65 21.73 -0.28 -15.19
C ALA A 65 21.08 0.91 -14.53
N ASP A 66 20.81 1.92 -15.35
CA ASP A 66 20.26 3.19 -14.95
C ASP A 66 18.98 3.51 -15.72
N THR A 67 18.11 4.26 -15.06
CA THR A 67 16.87 4.85 -15.54
C THR A 67 16.88 6.34 -15.19
N PRO A 68 16.05 7.20 -15.80
CA PRO A 68 16.03 8.64 -15.51
C PRO A 68 15.81 9.00 -14.04
N SER A 69 15.25 8.10 -13.24
CA SER A 69 15.00 8.32 -11.83
C SER A 69 15.93 7.56 -10.88
N HIS A 70 16.60 6.50 -11.34
CA HIS A 70 17.28 5.54 -10.47
C HIS A 70 18.19 4.59 -11.23
N GLY A 71 19.23 4.04 -10.59
CA GLY A 71 19.95 2.86 -11.11
C GLY A 71 20.20 1.78 -10.07
N GLY A 72 20.99 0.79 -10.48
CA GLY A 72 21.51 -0.22 -9.59
C GLY A 72 22.41 -1.24 -10.26
N VAL A 73 22.97 -2.11 -9.42
CA VAL A 73 23.94 -3.12 -9.82
C VAL A 73 23.28 -4.50 -9.81
N LYS A 74 23.49 -5.25 -10.89
CA LYS A 74 23.08 -6.64 -11.07
C LYS A 74 24.31 -7.54 -11.05
N PRO A 75 24.73 -8.07 -9.88
CA PRO A 75 25.69 -9.16 -9.86
C PRO A 75 25.06 -10.45 -10.39
N SER A 76 25.89 -11.28 -11.03
CA SER A 76 25.53 -12.64 -11.41
C SER A 76 25.17 -13.45 -10.18
N ALA A 77 24.48 -14.58 -10.38
CA ALA A 77 24.16 -15.47 -9.28
C ALA A 77 25.43 -15.99 -8.56
N ALA A 78 26.55 -16.16 -9.28
CA ALA A 78 27.83 -16.57 -8.69
C ALA A 78 28.44 -15.46 -7.82
N ARG A 79 28.50 -14.21 -8.31
CA ARG A 79 29.00 -13.08 -7.52
C ARG A 79 28.09 -12.78 -6.33
N ASN A 80 26.77 -12.79 -6.51
CA ASN A 80 25.83 -12.58 -5.41
C ASN A 80 25.97 -13.65 -4.31
N ARG A 81 26.24 -14.92 -4.68
CA ARG A 81 26.50 -15.99 -3.70
C ARG A 81 27.82 -15.83 -2.94
N ALA A 82 28.82 -15.17 -3.53
CA ALA A 82 30.09 -14.91 -2.85
C ALA A 82 29.96 -13.81 -1.77
N ILE A 83 28.95 -12.94 -1.85
CA ILE A 83 28.62 -12.00 -0.76
C ILE A 83 28.06 -12.81 0.43
N PRO A 84 28.54 -12.59 1.67
CA PRO A 84 28.02 -13.23 2.88
C PRO A 84 26.53 -13.01 3.09
N ALA A 85 25.86 -13.98 3.71
CA ALA A 85 24.39 -14.02 3.80
C ALA A 85 23.75 -12.74 4.40
N PRO A 86 24.30 -12.10 5.45
CA PRO A 86 23.70 -10.88 6.01
C PRO A 86 23.65 -9.71 5.03
N LEU A 87 24.64 -9.60 4.13
CA LEU A 87 24.74 -8.53 3.14
C LEU A 87 24.17 -8.91 1.76
N ARG A 88 24.01 -10.20 1.48
CA ARG A 88 23.51 -10.71 0.19
C ARG A 88 22.07 -10.25 -0.10
N ARG A 89 21.79 -9.83 -1.34
CA ARG A 89 20.44 -9.46 -1.78
C ARG A 89 19.73 -10.62 -2.48
N SER A 90 18.52 -10.97 -2.03
CA SER A 90 17.76 -12.12 -2.55
C SER A 90 17.24 -11.91 -3.97
N GLY A 91 16.86 -10.68 -4.34
CA GLY A 91 16.47 -10.32 -5.70
C GLY A 91 17.65 -10.22 -6.68
N GLY A 92 18.87 -10.32 -6.16
CA GLY A 92 20.12 -10.15 -6.90
C GLY A 92 20.26 -8.77 -7.56
N TRP A 93 19.45 -7.79 -7.18
CA TRP A 93 19.61 -6.39 -7.55
C TRP A 93 20.06 -5.64 -6.30
N SER A 94 21.00 -4.73 -6.49
CA SER A 94 21.49 -3.82 -5.48
C SER A 94 21.20 -2.40 -5.92
N GLU A 95 20.43 -1.66 -5.14
CA GLU A 95 20.12 -0.25 -5.40
C GLU A 95 21.38 0.63 -5.33
N GLU A 96 21.44 1.64 -6.19
CA GLU A 96 22.63 2.48 -6.44
C GLU A 96 23.15 3.26 -5.21
N ASP A 97 22.25 3.80 -4.39
CA ASP A 97 22.53 4.69 -3.27
C ASP A 97 22.82 3.94 -1.96
N CYS A 98 22.43 2.67 -1.86
CA CYS A 98 22.63 1.85 -0.68
C CYS A 98 23.33 0.52 -0.97
N GLU A 99 22.69 -0.44 -1.64
CA GLU A 99 23.21 -1.81 -1.73
C GLU A 99 24.36 -1.98 -2.71
N ALA A 100 24.54 -1.05 -3.65
CA ALA A 100 25.68 -1.05 -4.56
C ALA A 100 27.01 -0.91 -3.81
N HIS A 101 27.02 -0.29 -2.63
CA HIS A 101 28.18 -0.25 -1.74
C HIS A 101 28.62 -1.64 -1.28
N ILE A 102 27.67 -2.57 -1.09
CA ILE A 102 27.98 -3.97 -0.77
C ILE A 102 28.74 -4.61 -1.94
N VAL A 103 28.25 -4.43 -3.17
CA VAL A 103 28.91 -5.00 -4.35
C VAL A 103 30.31 -4.40 -4.51
N GLY A 104 30.46 -3.09 -4.33
CA GLY A 104 31.77 -2.42 -4.37
C GLY A 104 32.75 -2.89 -3.29
N MET A 105 32.27 -3.20 -2.08
CA MET A 105 33.10 -3.70 -0.98
C MET A 105 33.66 -5.10 -1.26
N TYR A 106 32.88 -5.98 -1.89
CA TYR A 106 33.30 -7.36 -2.20
C TYR A 106 33.97 -7.52 -3.56
N PHE A 107 33.70 -6.61 -4.49
CA PHE A 107 34.17 -6.66 -5.88
C PHE A 107 34.72 -5.31 -6.33
N PRO A 108 35.80 -4.81 -5.70
CA PRO A 108 36.38 -3.51 -6.03
C PRO A 108 36.91 -3.46 -7.47
N ASP A 109 37.23 -4.61 -8.07
CA ASP A 109 37.62 -4.77 -9.47
C ASP A 109 36.57 -4.20 -10.45
N ALA A 110 35.29 -4.29 -10.08
CA ALA A 110 34.18 -3.81 -10.89
C ALA A 110 33.93 -2.29 -10.75
N PHE A 111 34.59 -1.61 -9.80
CA PHE A 111 34.34 -0.20 -9.51
C PHE A 111 35.65 0.59 -9.38
N PRO A 112 36.43 0.74 -10.46
CA PRO A 112 37.74 1.41 -10.40
C PRO A 112 37.66 2.89 -9.96
N ARG A 113 36.48 3.50 -10.05
CA ARG A 113 36.23 4.90 -9.66
C ARG A 113 35.73 5.05 -8.22
N ARG A 114 35.40 3.94 -7.54
CA ARG A 114 34.95 3.93 -6.15
C ARG A 114 36.04 3.30 -5.30
N SER A 115 36.55 4.04 -4.31
CA SER A 115 37.57 3.47 -3.44
C SER A 115 36.96 2.35 -2.57
N PRO A 116 37.77 1.36 -2.14
CA PRO A 116 37.33 0.35 -1.18
C PRO A 116 36.76 0.95 0.10
N GLU A 117 37.34 2.06 0.59
CA GLU A 117 36.90 2.78 1.78
C GLU A 117 35.52 3.41 1.56
N SER A 118 35.29 4.05 0.42
CA SER A 118 33.96 4.62 0.09
C SER A 118 32.87 3.54 0.01
N SER A 119 33.20 2.35 -0.49
CA SER A 119 32.27 1.21 -0.48
C SER A 119 32.00 0.75 0.95
N ARG A 120 33.04 0.58 1.77
CA ARG A 120 32.92 0.22 3.18
C ARG A 120 32.07 1.22 3.96
N ASP A 121 32.33 2.51 3.82
CA ASP A 121 31.60 3.57 4.53
C ASP A 121 30.12 3.59 4.14
N GLY A 122 29.80 3.32 2.88
CA GLY A 122 28.42 3.15 2.44
C GLY A 122 27.73 1.94 3.07
N VAL A 123 28.44 0.82 3.23
CA VAL A 123 27.90 -0.36 3.94
C VAL A 123 27.67 -0.06 5.42
N ILE A 124 28.60 0.61 6.10
CA ILE A 124 28.44 1.05 7.51
C ILE A 124 27.26 2.01 7.65
N ARG A 125 27.11 2.96 6.72
CA ARG A 125 26.04 3.95 6.71
C ARG A 125 24.66 3.30 6.65
N TRP A 126 24.46 2.33 5.77
CA TRP A 126 23.13 1.79 5.43
C TRP A 126 22.82 0.43 6.07
N PHE A 127 23.83 -0.40 6.30
CA PHE A 127 23.70 -1.77 6.79
C PHE A 127 24.62 -2.04 7.99
N PRO A 128 24.56 -1.20 9.06
CA PRO A 128 25.51 -1.29 10.17
C PRO A 128 25.48 -2.67 10.86
N ASP A 129 24.30 -3.20 11.17
CA ASP A 129 24.18 -4.50 11.87
C ASP A 129 24.75 -5.66 11.04
N ALA A 130 24.44 -5.68 9.73
CA ALA A 130 24.96 -6.70 8.82
C ALA A 130 26.46 -6.54 8.54
N TYR A 131 27.00 -5.32 8.63
CA TYR A 131 28.43 -5.07 8.56
C TYR A 131 29.14 -5.72 9.74
N GLU A 132 28.72 -5.42 10.98
CA GLU A 132 29.32 -5.97 12.19
C GLU A 132 29.21 -7.50 12.24
N GLU A 133 28.06 -8.06 11.84
CA GLU A 133 27.87 -9.51 11.80
C GLU A 133 28.88 -10.20 10.88
N VAL A 134 29.20 -9.57 9.75
CA VAL A 134 30.08 -10.17 8.73
C VAL A 134 31.55 -9.91 8.98
N THR A 135 31.91 -8.72 9.48
CA THR A 135 33.31 -8.33 9.70
C THR A 135 33.78 -8.60 11.12
N GLY A 136 32.87 -8.69 12.09
CA GLY A 136 33.18 -8.69 13.52
C GLY A 136 33.68 -7.35 14.05
N GLU A 137 33.73 -6.31 13.22
CA GLU A 137 34.15 -4.97 13.62
C GLU A 137 32.96 -4.21 14.20
N MET A 138 33.15 -3.61 15.37
CA MET A 138 32.13 -2.77 16.01
C MET A 138 32.12 -1.35 15.42
N ILE A 139 30.94 -0.84 15.12
CA ILE A 139 30.71 0.52 14.64
C ILE A 139 30.49 1.43 15.85
N GLU A 140 31.32 2.45 15.97
CA GLU A 140 31.26 3.47 17.02
C GLU A 140 30.14 4.50 16.77
N PRO A 141 29.62 5.16 17.82
CA PRO A 141 28.67 6.26 17.67
C PRO A 141 29.17 7.34 16.70
N GLY A 142 28.30 7.80 15.80
CA GLY A 142 28.63 8.81 14.80
C GLY A 142 29.14 8.26 13.46
N GLN A 143 29.44 6.96 13.37
CA GLN A 143 29.90 6.34 12.12
C GLN A 143 28.75 5.89 11.20
N SER A 144 27.56 5.62 11.76
CA SER A 144 26.39 5.19 10.99
C SER A 144 25.17 6.05 11.29
N PRO A 145 24.82 7.00 10.39
CA PRO A 145 23.67 7.86 10.56
C PRO A 145 22.35 7.10 10.78
N VAL A 146 22.18 5.93 10.16
CA VAL A 146 20.98 5.10 10.33
C VAL A 146 20.92 4.52 11.74
N ARG A 147 22.02 3.99 12.26
CA ARG A 147 22.08 3.47 13.63
C ARG A 147 21.93 4.59 14.65
N ASP A 148 22.66 5.69 14.49
CA ASP A 148 22.57 6.83 15.39
C ASP A 148 21.14 7.36 15.43
N ARG A 149 20.47 7.47 14.27
CA ARG A 149 19.05 7.84 14.18
C ARG A 149 18.16 6.87 14.94
N ALA A 150 18.40 5.58 14.84
CA ALA A 150 17.62 4.57 15.56
C ALA A 150 17.79 4.71 17.07
N VAL A 151 19.03 4.82 17.56
CA VAL A 151 19.37 5.02 18.98
C VAL A 151 18.71 6.30 19.51
N TRP A 152 18.86 7.41 18.79
CA TRP A 152 18.26 8.69 19.16
C TRP A 152 16.73 8.61 19.21
N THR A 153 16.10 7.96 18.23
CA THR A 153 14.64 7.82 18.17
C THR A 153 14.12 6.99 19.33
N VAL A 154 14.82 5.92 19.72
CA VAL A 154 14.45 5.10 20.89
C VAL A 154 14.58 5.90 22.18
N ALA A 155 15.67 6.64 22.36
CA ALA A 155 15.90 7.46 23.54
C ALA A 155 14.83 8.55 23.76
N HIS A 156 14.23 9.03 22.67
CA HIS A 156 13.24 10.11 22.66
C HIS A 156 11.81 9.62 22.33
N THR A 157 11.50 8.36 22.66
CA THR A 157 10.19 7.75 22.37
C THR A 157 9.05 8.50 23.08
N ASP A 158 9.31 9.03 24.28
CA ASP A 158 8.34 9.75 25.11
C ASP A 158 8.39 11.27 24.94
N ASP A 159 9.22 11.77 24.03
CA ASP A 159 9.36 13.20 23.75
C ASP A 159 8.52 13.62 22.54
N LEU A 160 8.08 14.89 22.54
CA LEU A 160 7.46 15.51 21.37
C LEU A 160 8.54 15.94 20.38
N ILE A 161 8.76 15.16 19.32
CA ILE A 161 9.76 15.45 18.30
C ILE A 161 9.10 16.11 17.09
N ILE A 162 9.75 17.11 16.50
CA ILE A 162 9.30 17.68 15.23
C ILE A 162 9.12 16.61 14.12
N ALA A 163 7.93 16.60 13.52
CA ALA A 163 7.57 15.77 12.38
C ALA A 163 7.49 16.58 11.07
N SER A 164 6.98 17.80 11.12
CA SER A 164 6.92 18.70 9.98
C SER A 164 6.91 20.17 10.41
N ALA A 165 7.28 21.06 9.49
CA ALA A 165 7.17 22.49 9.67
C ALA A 165 6.68 23.18 8.40
N SER A 166 5.89 24.23 8.57
CA SER A 166 5.49 25.14 7.51
C SER A 166 5.66 26.58 7.97
N ASN A 167 5.75 27.51 7.02
CA ASN A 167 5.66 28.93 7.36
C ASN A 167 4.28 29.24 7.92
N ASP A 168 4.22 30.17 8.86
CA ASP A 168 2.97 30.66 9.41
C ASP A 168 2.24 31.54 8.37
N PRO A 169 0.96 31.26 8.06
CA PRO A 169 0.20 32.07 7.10
C PRO A 169 -0.01 33.51 7.59
N ASP A 170 0.06 33.77 8.89
CA ASP A 170 -0.11 35.11 9.47
C ASP A 170 1.18 35.95 9.41
N GLY A 171 2.31 35.36 9.02
CA GLY A 171 3.58 36.07 8.84
C GLY A 171 4.83 35.19 8.89
N THR A 172 5.93 35.64 8.29
CA THR A 172 7.16 34.84 8.14
C THR A 172 8.05 34.74 9.39
N ALA A 173 7.71 35.45 10.46
CA ALA A 173 8.49 35.46 11.71
C ALA A 173 8.30 34.17 12.55
N GLN A 174 7.28 33.37 12.25
CA GLN A 174 6.91 32.16 12.97
C GLN A 174 6.90 30.96 12.01
N ALA A 175 7.19 29.79 12.56
CA ALA A 175 7.00 28.50 11.91
C ALA A 175 5.90 27.74 12.64
N ILE A 176 4.98 27.15 11.89
CA ILE A 176 4.02 26.17 12.40
C ILE A 176 4.71 24.82 12.40
N VAL A 177 4.97 24.29 13.58
CA VAL A 177 5.66 23.02 13.79
C VAL A 177 4.67 21.98 14.26
N THR A 178 4.57 20.87 13.53
CA THR A 178 3.87 19.67 13.99
C THR A 178 4.88 18.78 14.70
N ALA A 179 4.65 18.51 15.98
CA ALA A 179 5.44 17.60 16.78
C ALA A 179 4.65 16.32 17.07
N ARG A 180 5.36 15.19 17.16
CA ARG A 180 4.80 13.88 17.42
C ARG A 180 5.60 13.17 18.50
N ARG A 181 4.89 12.54 19.42
CA ARG A 181 5.43 11.59 20.40
C ARG A 181 5.15 10.17 19.93
N ALA A 182 6.16 9.31 20.01
CA ALA A 182 6.07 7.96 19.47
C ALA A 182 5.29 7.01 20.38
N SER A 183 5.45 7.12 21.71
CA SER A 183 4.86 6.17 22.68
C SER A 183 3.33 6.06 22.63
N ASP A 184 2.64 7.17 22.43
CA ASP A 184 1.17 7.23 22.41
C ASP A 184 0.61 7.79 21.11
N THR A 185 1.48 7.98 20.10
CA THR A 185 1.13 8.58 18.81
C THR A 185 0.52 9.99 18.92
N HIS A 186 0.74 10.68 20.05
CA HIS A 186 0.23 12.02 20.25
C HIS A 186 0.88 13.00 19.28
N GLU A 187 0.04 13.79 18.61
CA GLU A 187 0.46 14.85 17.69
C GLU A 187 -0.04 16.20 18.26
N ALA A 188 0.82 17.20 18.24
CA ALA A 188 0.49 18.56 18.65
C ALA A 188 1.16 19.57 17.72
N VAL A 189 0.51 20.72 17.53
CA VAL A 189 1.03 21.78 16.66
C VAL A 189 1.36 23.01 17.50
N PHE A 190 2.50 23.63 17.21
CA PHE A 190 3.04 24.75 17.96
C PHE A 190 3.42 25.90 17.02
N ARG A 191 3.26 27.14 17.49
CA ARG A 191 3.92 28.31 16.87
C ARG A 191 5.30 28.47 17.50
N VAL A 192 6.33 28.30 16.66
CA VAL A 192 7.74 28.39 17.04
C VAL A 192 8.37 29.57 16.32
N PRO A 193 9.03 30.52 17.02
CA PRO A 193 9.73 31.61 16.37
C PRO A 193 10.74 31.09 15.34
N LYS A 194 10.74 31.65 14.13
CA LYS A 194 11.55 31.12 13.02
C LYS A 194 13.05 31.07 13.35
N ALA A 195 13.57 32.08 14.06
CA ALA A 195 14.97 32.09 14.50
C ALA A 195 15.30 30.93 15.47
N ASP A 196 14.37 30.58 16.36
CA ASP A 196 14.53 29.47 17.29
C ASP A 196 14.39 28.12 16.58
N TYR A 197 13.46 28.00 15.64
CA TYR A 197 13.36 26.85 14.74
C TYR A 197 14.67 26.62 13.95
N ASP A 198 15.19 27.65 13.28
CA ASP A 198 16.38 27.55 12.43
C ASP A 198 17.63 27.21 13.25
N SER A 199 17.80 27.82 14.44
CA SER A 199 18.92 27.50 15.34
C SER A 199 18.86 26.08 15.92
N ARG A 200 17.68 25.53 16.18
CA ARG A 200 17.52 24.17 16.70
C ARG A 200 17.67 23.07 15.64
N ARG A 201 17.63 23.42 14.35
CA ARG A 201 17.93 22.45 13.27
C ARG A 201 19.41 22.14 13.15
N THR A 202 20.27 22.99 13.69
CA THR A 202 21.71 22.77 13.67
C THR A 202 22.17 22.20 15.01
N THR A 203 22.74 21.00 14.99
CA THR A 203 23.26 20.31 16.16
C THR A 203 24.34 19.32 15.75
N ASP A 204 25.30 19.11 16.64
CA ASP A 204 26.35 18.10 16.60
C ASP A 204 25.91 16.75 17.21
N GLU A 205 24.70 16.66 17.73
CA GLU A 205 24.14 15.44 18.31
C GLU A 205 23.87 14.37 17.25
N PHE A 206 24.51 13.20 17.42
CA PHE A 206 24.36 12.07 16.50
C PHE A 206 22.91 11.58 16.42
N GLY A 207 22.46 11.27 15.21
CA GLY A 207 21.14 10.69 14.97
C GLY A 207 19.99 11.68 15.06
N ARG A 208 20.21 12.93 15.46
CA ARG A 208 19.16 13.95 15.55
C ARG A 208 18.71 14.44 14.17
N ASP A 209 19.63 14.55 13.20
CA ASP A 209 19.36 14.88 11.79
C ASP A 209 18.50 16.14 11.59
N GLY A 210 18.78 17.17 12.39
CA GLY A 210 18.04 18.44 12.38
C GLY A 210 16.61 18.38 12.91
N ARG A 211 16.17 17.25 13.46
CA ARG A 211 14.99 17.18 14.34
C ARG A 211 15.32 17.81 15.68
N PHE A 212 14.34 18.13 16.49
CA PHE A 212 14.54 18.59 17.86
C PHE A 212 13.28 18.33 18.68
N ILE A 213 13.45 18.32 20.00
CA ILE A 213 12.37 18.18 20.97
C ILE A 213 11.63 19.51 21.09
N VAL A 214 10.31 19.46 20.92
CA VAL A 214 9.39 20.58 21.06
C VAL A 214 8.82 20.57 22.47
N ASP A 215 9.26 21.52 23.28
CA ASP A 215 8.81 21.69 24.65
C ASP A 215 7.44 22.41 24.68
N PRO A 216 6.36 21.74 25.14
CA PRO A 216 5.03 22.34 25.18
C PRO A 216 4.92 23.49 26.17
N THR A 217 5.86 23.65 27.10
CA THR A 217 5.90 24.78 28.04
C THR A 217 6.56 26.02 27.43
N ARG A 218 7.36 25.84 26.38
CA ARG A 218 8.11 26.91 25.71
C ARG A 218 7.34 27.55 24.55
N TYR A 219 6.43 26.81 23.91
CA TYR A 219 5.76 27.24 22.69
C TYR A 219 4.23 27.24 22.84
N ASN A 220 3.59 28.18 22.15
CA ASN A 220 2.14 28.26 22.13
C ASN A 220 1.57 27.15 21.25
N ALA A 221 0.81 26.22 21.85
CA ALA A 221 0.09 25.21 21.13
C ALA A 221 -1.04 25.83 20.31
N ILE A 222 -1.17 25.43 19.04
CA ILE A 222 -2.30 25.76 18.19
C ILE A 222 -3.38 24.71 18.46
N PRO A 223 -4.59 25.10 18.88
CA PRO A 223 -5.70 24.17 19.02
C PRO A 223 -5.94 23.46 17.68
N GLN A 224 -5.76 22.15 17.64
CA GLN A 224 -6.16 21.36 16.49
C GLN A 224 -7.63 21.01 16.62
N ASN A 225 -8.43 21.37 15.61
CA ASN A 225 -9.74 20.76 15.45
C ASN A 225 -9.54 19.25 15.27
N GLU A 226 -10.36 18.43 15.92
CA GLU A 226 -10.34 16.98 15.76
C GLU A 226 -10.30 16.64 14.26
N ARG A 227 -9.21 16.01 13.81
CA ARG A 227 -9.11 15.57 12.41
C ARG A 227 -10.27 14.62 12.17
N ARG A 228 -11.23 15.04 11.33
CA ARG A 228 -12.31 14.15 10.88
C ARG A 228 -11.66 12.92 10.25
N GLN A 229 -11.92 11.76 10.82
CA GLN A 229 -11.49 10.49 10.23
C GLN A 229 -12.01 10.46 8.78
N PRO A 230 -11.15 10.22 7.78
CA PRO A 230 -11.60 10.16 6.40
C PRO A 230 -12.65 9.06 6.30
N VAL A 231 -13.86 9.42 5.86
CA VAL A 231 -14.90 8.43 5.58
C VAL A 231 -14.34 7.50 4.49
N PRO A 232 -14.26 6.18 4.73
CA PRO A 232 -13.70 5.26 3.76
C PRO A 232 -14.45 5.41 2.44
N ALA A 233 -13.72 5.70 1.36
CA ALA A 233 -14.32 5.87 0.04
C ALA A 233 -15.10 4.59 -0.33
N VAL A 234 -16.38 4.76 -0.68
CA VAL A 234 -17.20 3.66 -1.21
C VAL A 234 -16.57 3.21 -2.53
N ARG A 235 -15.97 2.02 -2.55
CA ARG A 235 -15.43 1.42 -3.79
C ARG A 235 -16.59 0.86 -4.62
N TYR A 236 -16.95 1.55 -5.69
CA TYR A 236 -17.83 1.00 -6.71
C TYR A 236 -17.04 0.02 -7.58
N HIS A 237 -17.31 -1.27 -7.44
CA HIS A 237 -16.89 -2.25 -8.45
C HIS A 237 -17.86 -2.16 -9.63
N SER A 238 -17.49 -1.44 -10.68
CA SER A 238 -18.20 -1.51 -11.95
C SER A 238 -18.06 -2.93 -12.50
N LEU A 239 -19.16 -3.68 -12.49
CA LEU A 239 -19.20 -4.92 -13.26
C LEU A 239 -19.17 -4.54 -14.74
N PRO A 240 -18.33 -5.18 -15.59
CA PRO A 240 -18.45 -5.02 -17.02
C PRO A 240 -19.84 -5.51 -17.41
N VAL A 241 -20.75 -4.57 -17.71
CA VAL A 241 -22.05 -4.90 -18.28
C VAL A 241 -21.75 -5.67 -19.55
N GLY A 242 -22.30 -6.89 -19.69
CA GLY A 242 -22.05 -7.71 -20.87
C GLY A 242 -22.32 -6.87 -22.12
N LYS A 243 -21.31 -6.71 -22.98
CA LYS A 243 -21.29 -5.80 -24.15
C LYS A 243 -22.33 -6.12 -25.23
N THR A 244 -23.32 -6.96 -24.94
CA THR A 244 -24.34 -7.43 -25.89
C THR A 244 -25.71 -6.98 -25.42
N ASP A 245 -26.53 -6.42 -26.32
CA ASP A 245 -27.90 -5.96 -26.02
C ASP A 245 -28.75 -7.04 -25.36
N ALA A 246 -28.58 -8.31 -25.75
CA ALA A 246 -29.30 -9.45 -25.16
C ALA A 246 -28.98 -9.62 -23.66
N ALA A 247 -27.73 -9.41 -23.25
CA ALA A 247 -27.34 -9.46 -21.83
C ALA A 247 -27.92 -8.27 -21.06
N GLY A 248 -27.92 -7.07 -21.67
CA GLY A 248 -28.55 -5.89 -21.09
C GLY A 248 -30.06 -6.07 -20.86
N VAL A 249 -30.78 -6.62 -21.84
CA VAL A 249 -32.21 -6.93 -21.71
C VAL A 249 -32.48 -7.98 -20.63
N ALA A 250 -31.66 -9.03 -20.55
CA ALA A 250 -31.79 -10.05 -19.51
C ALA A 250 -31.57 -9.47 -18.10
N ILE A 251 -30.53 -8.63 -17.94
CA ILE A 251 -30.24 -7.94 -16.68
C ILE A 251 -31.39 -6.98 -16.31
N ALA A 252 -31.89 -6.18 -17.26
CA ALA A 252 -33.01 -5.28 -17.01
C ALA A 252 -34.26 -6.03 -16.55
N ARG A 253 -34.59 -7.14 -17.22
CA ARG A 253 -35.72 -8.00 -16.82
C ARG A 253 -35.56 -8.57 -15.42
N ASP A 254 -34.34 -8.99 -15.05
CA ASP A 254 -34.08 -9.53 -13.72
C ASP A 254 -34.13 -8.44 -12.64
N LEU A 255 -33.64 -7.23 -12.94
CA LEU A 255 -33.72 -6.05 -12.06
C LEU A 255 -35.16 -5.59 -11.82
N ASP A 256 -36.01 -5.64 -12.85
CA ASP A 256 -37.40 -5.16 -12.78
C ASP A 256 -38.37 -6.26 -12.32
N ARG A 257 -37.85 -7.46 -12.01
CA ARG A 257 -38.65 -8.54 -11.45
C ARG A 257 -39.12 -8.19 -10.05
N CYS A 258 -40.43 -8.27 -9.83
CA CYS A 258 -41.07 -8.04 -8.53
C CYS A 258 -40.94 -9.26 -7.62
N TRP A 259 -40.61 -9.01 -6.37
CA TRP A 259 -40.50 -9.99 -5.30
C TRP A 259 -41.37 -9.54 -4.12
N ARG A 260 -42.05 -10.50 -3.50
CA ARG A 260 -42.73 -10.25 -2.23
C ARG A 260 -41.74 -10.50 -1.11
N ILE A 261 -41.50 -9.49 -0.29
CA ILE A 261 -40.64 -9.57 0.89
C ILE A 261 -41.45 -10.02 2.11
N ASP A 262 -40.77 -10.43 3.18
CA ASP A 262 -41.38 -11.08 4.35
C ASP A 262 -42.42 -10.19 5.07
N ASP A 263 -42.34 -8.87 4.90
CA ASP A 263 -43.32 -7.91 5.43
C ASP A 263 -44.59 -7.77 4.57
N GLY A 264 -44.69 -8.55 3.48
CA GLY A 264 -45.83 -8.58 2.57
C GLY A 264 -45.78 -7.57 1.42
N ARG A 265 -44.84 -6.60 1.43
CA ARG A 265 -44.67 -5.65 0.32
C ARG A 265 -44.10 -6.32 -0.91
N VAL A 266 -44.41 -5.77 -2.08
CA VAL A 266 -43.88 -6.22 -3.37
C VAL A 266 -42.92 -5.15 -3.88
N ARG A 267 -41.66 -5.51 -4.12
CA ARG A 267 -40.59 -4.61 -4.57
C ARG A 267 -39.83 -5.20 -5.73
N THR A 268 -39.29 -4.38 -6.61
CA THR A 268 -38.37 -4.87 -7.65
C THR A 268 -36.99 -5.10 -7.06
N LEU A 269 -36.20 -5.98 -7.67
CA LEU A 269 -34.80 -6.17 -7.27
C LEU A 269 -34.01 -4.85 -7.39
N ARG A 270 -34.31 -4.02 -8.40
CA ARG A 270 -33.76 -2.67 -8.55
C ARG A 270 -34.03 -1.80 -7.33
N GLN A 271 -35.27 -1.75 -6.84
CA GLN A 271 -35.62 -0.96 -5.66
C GLN A 271 -34.88 -1.44 -4.42
N MET A 272 -34.80 -2.77 -4.22
CA MET A 272 -34.07 -3.35 -3.09
C MET A 272 -32.58 -2.99 -3.14
N LEU A 273 -31.95 -3.09 -4.31
CA LEU A 273 -30.53 -2.75 -4.48
C LEU A 273 -30.23 -1.25 -4.31
N THR A 274 -31.09 -0.38 -4.84
CA THR A 274 -30.88 1.08 -4.79
C THR A 274 -31.16 1.65 -3.40
N GLU A 275 -32.18 1.15 -2.70
CA GLU A 275 -32.61 1.74 -1.42
C GLU A 275 -31.95 1.10 -0.20
N GLU A 276 -31.73 -0.22 -0.19
CA GLU A 276 -31.15 -0.92 0.97
C GLU A 276 -29.65 -1.20 0.78
N GLY A 277 -29.15 -1.13 -0.46
CA GLY A 277 -27.79 -1.49 -0.80
C GLY A 277 -27.51 -2.99 -0.65
N THR A 278 -26.29 -3.39 -0.99
CA THR A 278 -25.80 -4.76 -0.71
C THR A 278 -24.54 -4.68 0.11
N SER A 279 -24.40 -5.59 1.05
CA SER A 279 -23.28 -5.68 1.98
C SER A 279 -22.23 -6.71 1.57
N GLY A 280 -22.56 -7.58 0.61
CA GLY A 280 -21.64 -8.57 0.07
C GLY A 280 -22.24 -9.41 -1.05
N ARG A 281 -21.40 -10.25 -1.66
CA ARG A 281 -21.80 -11.29 -2.61
C ARG A 281 -21.21 -12.61 -2.17
N THR A 282 -22.03 -13.66 -2.14
CA THR A 282 -21.59 -15.03 -1.90
C THR A 282 -21.99 -15.93 -3.06
N PHE A 283 -21.40 -17.11 -3.16
CA PHE A 283 -21.79 -18.12 -4.15
C PHE A 283 -21.84 -19.50 -3.51
N LEU A 284 -22.73 -20.34 -4.02
CA LEU A 284 -22.80 -21.75 -3.66
C LEU A 284 -22.82 -22.60 -4.92
N VAL A 285 -22.14 -23.74 -4.85
CA VAL A 285 -22.16 -24.74 -5.92
C VAL A 285 -23.21 -25.78 -5.56
N ASP A 286 -24.29 -25.86 -6.33
CA ASP A 286 -25.34 -26.87 -6.19
C ASP A 286 -25.43 -27.67 -7.50
N ASN A 287 -25.25 -29.00 -7.42
CA ASN A 287 -25.16 -29.92 -8.57
C ASN A 287 -24.19 -29.44 -9.67
N GLY A 288 -22.99 -29.02 -9.28
CA GLY A 288 -21.96 -28.53 -10.21
C GLY A 288 -22.22 -27.15 -10.81
N LYS A 289 -23.33 -26.48 -10.46
CA LYS A 289 -23.68 -25.14 -10.93
C LYS A 289 -23.46 -24.10 -9.83
N ARG A 290 -22.70 -23.05 -10.13
CA ARG A 290 -22.52 -21.88 -9.25
C ARG A 290 -23.80 -21.03 -9.26
N ARG A 291 -24.37 -20.81 -8.10
CA ARG A 291 -25.44 -19.84 -7.84
C ARG A 291 -24.88 -18.70 -7.00
N PHE A 292 -25.14 -17.48 -7.43
CA PHE A 292 -24.69 -16.27 -6.74
C PHE A 292 -25.82 -15.68 -5.92
N TYR A 293 -25.46 -15.13 -4.76
CA TYR A 293 -26.37 -14.52 -3.80
C TYR A 293 -25.80 -13.15 -3.42
N LEU A 294 -26.70 -12.19 -3.26
CA LEU A 294 -26.38 -10.88 -2.70
C LEU A 294 -26.78 -10.89 -1.23
N ASP A 295 -25.91 -10.36 -0.38
CA ASP A 295 -26.12 -10.27 1.05
C ASP A 295 -26.61 -8.86 1.39
N SER A 296 -27.76 -8.73 2.06
CA SER A 296 -28.29 -7.47 2.56
C SER A 296 -28.19 -7.43 4.09
N ARG A 297 -27.72 -6.31 4.64
CA ARG A 297 -27.68 -6.10 6.10
C ARG A 297 -29.10 -5.92 6.61
N TRP A 298 -29.65 -6.92 7.29
CA TRP A 298 -30.82 -6.75 8.13
C TRP A 298 -30.40 -6.23 9.49
N THR A 299 -30.66 -4.97 9.80
CA THR A 299 -30.62 -4.46 11.17
C THR A 299 -31.82 -5.04 11.92
N LEU A 300 -31.61 -6.11 12.68
CA LEU A 300 -32.58 -6.61 13.65
C LEU A 300 -32.72 -5.57 14.77
N ALA A 301 -33.76 -4.73 14.70
CA ALA A 301 -34.20 -3.95 15.85
C ALA A 301 -34.78 -4.93 16.89
N ALA A 302 -33.98 -5.26 17.91
CA ALA A 302 -34.43 -6.06 19.04
C ALA A 302 -35.38 -5.23 19.92
N VAL A 303 -36.70 -5.41 19.71
CA VAL A 303 -37.70 -5.03 20.72
C VAL A 303 -37.79 -6.17 21.73
N LEU A 304 -37.29 -5.94 22.94
CA LEU A 304 -37.48 -6.82 24.09
C LEU A 304 -38.98 -6.87 24.46
N PRO A 305 -39.62 -8.04 24.58
CA PRO A 305 -40.89 -8.12 25.29
C PRO A 305 -40.63 -8.41 26.77
N SER A 306 -41.19 -7.53 27.62
CA SER A 306 -41.41 -7.80 29.03
C SER A 306 -42.41 -8.95 29.21
N SER A 307 -42.25 -9.64 30.34
CA SER A 307 -43.02 -10.79 30.79
C SER A 307 -44.55 -10.59 30.78
N CYS A 308 -45.33 -11.57 30.30
CA CYS A 308 -46.39 -12.23 31.09
C CYS A 308 -47.16 -13.36 30.36
N ARG A 309 -47.16 -14.52 31.02
CA ARG A 309 -48.20 -15.57 31.18
C ARG A 309 -49.10 -16.01 29.99
N CYS A 310 -48.84 -17.25 29.59
CA CYS A 310 -49.77 -18.39 29.46
C CYS A 310 -51.16 -18.17 28.81
N ARG A 311 -51.30 -18.66 27.57
CA ARG A 311 -52.38 -19.56 27.12
C ARG A 311 -51.94 -20.31 25.84
N ARG A 312 -52.04 -21.64 25.84
CA ARG A 312 -51.96 -22.56 24.68
C ARG A 312 -53.27 -22.44 23.85
N PRO A 313 -53.43 -22.99 22.61
CA PRO A 313 -52.52 -23.60 21.60
C PRO A 313 -52.84 -22.98 20.17
N PRO A 314 -52.61 -23.54 18.94
CA PRO A 314 -52.20 -24.87 18.47
C PRO A 314 -50.88 -24.94 17.69
N GLY A 315 -50.44 -26.17 17.43
CA GLY A 315 -49.14 -26.53 16.87
C GLY A 315 -48.94 -26.27 15.37
N PRO A 316 -47.83 -26.79 14.80
CA PRO A 316 -47.30 -26.37 13.50
C PRO A 316 -48.02 -27.04 12.32
N ALA A 317 -48.45 -26.25 11.33
CA ALA A 317 -48.94 -26.77 10.06
C ALA A 317 -47.76 -27.01 9.10
N SER A 318 -47.35 -28.27 9.00
CA SER A 318 -46.59 -28.79 7.86
C SER A 318 -47.54 -28.98 6.68
N MET A 319 -47.16 -28.58 5.47
CA MET A 319 -47.82 -29.04 4.25
C MET A 319 -47.27 -30.42 3.85
N ARG A 320 -48.01 -31.52 4.11
CA ARG A 320 -48.00 -32.83 3.39
C ARG A 320 -49.32 -33.60 3.61
N PRO A 321 -49.75 -34.52 2.70
CA PRO A 321 -51.06 -35.20 2.77
C PRO A 321 -51.11 -36.44 3.71
N LEU A 322 -52.34 -36.85 4.06
CA LEU A 322 -52.78 -37.81 5.10
C LEU A 322 -52.17 -39.24 5.05
N THR A 323 -51.64 -39.75 6.18
CA THR A 323 -52.12 -40.93 6.96
C THR A 323 -51.18 -41.38 8.10
N ARG A 324 -51.80 -41.74 9.25
CA ARG A 324 -51.44 -42.62 10.40
C ARG A 324 -50.01 -42.66 11.02
N ALA A 325 -49.91 -41.96 12.16
CA ALA A 325 -49.41 -42.36 13.50
C ALA A 325 -48.21 -43.33 13.71
N ARG A 326 -47.15 -42.85 14.40
CA ARG A 326 -46.76 -43.21 15.80
C ARG A 326 -45.51 -42.39 16.23
N ALA A 327 -45.47 -42.00 17.51
CA ALA A 327 -44.38 -41.25 18.18
C ALA A 327 -43.43 -42.21 18.95
N PRO A 328 -42.48 -41.74 19.80
CA PRO A 328 -41.27 -40.95 19.53
C PRO A 328 -40.00 -41.62 20.14
N ARG A 329 -38.79 -41.06 19.97
CA ARG A 329 -37.69 -41.20 20.94
C ARG A 329 -36.62 -40.10 20.79
N CYS A 330 -36.19 -39.58 21.94
CA CYS A 330 -35.22 -38.51 22.16
C CYS A 330 -33.78 -38.86 21.74
N SER A 331 -32.99 -37.86 21.33
CA SER A 331 -31.69 -37.55 21.97
C SER A 331 -31.13 -36.19 21.51
N LEU A 332 -30.42 -35.54 22.42
CA LEU A 332 -29.73 -34.25 22.30
C LEU A 332 -28.74 -34.15 21.13
N ARG A 333 -28.61 -32.96 20.50
CA ARG A 333 -27.43 -32.08 20.55
C ARG A 333 -27.46 -30.94 19.50
N THR A 334 -26.78 -29.85 19.90
CA THR A 334 -26.18 -28.77 19.08
C THR A 334 -27.08 -27.63 18.59
N VAL A 335 -26.83 -26.44 19.15
CA VAL A 335 -27.34 -25.14 18.66
C VAL A 335 -26.79 -24.92 17.26
N THR A 336 -27.69 -24.93 16.26
CA THR A 336 -27.36 -24.69 14.86
C THR A 336 -28.13 -23.44 14.41
N TRP A 337 -27.42 -22.45 13.88
CA TRP A 337 -28.00 -21.27 13.25
C TRP A 337 -28.76 -21.70 11.98
N LEU A 338 -30.07 -21.50 11.95
CA LEU A 338 -30.92 -21.79 10.79
C LEU A 338 -31.21 -20.51 10.00
N SER A 339 -30.58 -20.38 8.83
CA SER A 339 -31.05 -19.52 7.74
C SER A 339 -32.05 -20.33 6.90
N THR A 340 -33.29 -19.89 6.85
CA THR A 340 -34.33 -20.46 5.97
C THR A 340 -34.05 -20.08 4.51
N ARG A 341 -34.00 -21.07 3.61
CA ARG A 341 -33.76 -20.89 2.16
C ARG A 341 -34.89 -21.51 1.34
N SER A 342 -35.48 -20.71 0.45
CA SER A 342 -36.34 -21.19 -0.63
C SER A 342 -35.53 -21.55 -1.88
N LYS A 343 -35.87 -22.66 -2.55
CA LYS A 343 -35.23 -23.21 -3.76
C LYS A 343 -36.13 -22.99 -4.98
N HIS A 344 -35.59 -22.57 -6.14
CA HIS A 344 -36.21 -22.89 -7.45
C HIS A 344 -35.19 -23.11 -8.57
N SER A 345 -35.55 -24.00 -9.51
CA SER A 345 -34.81 -24.53 -10.67
C SER A 345 -35.46 -24.05 -11.97
N ALA A 346 -34.69 -23.87 -13.06
CA ALA A 346 -35.21 -23.56 -14.39
C ALA A 346 -34.51 -24.39 -15.50
N ARG A 347 -35.30 -24.85 -16.47
CA ARG A 347 -34.89 -25.54 -17.71
C ARG A 347 -35.23 -24.69 -18.94
N THR A 348 -34.48 -25.00 -20.01
CA THR A 348 -34.12 -24.30 -21.26
C THR A 348 -35.18 -24.23 -22.37
N ILE A 349 -35.20 -23.19 -23.25
CA ILE A 349 -35.72 -23.19 -24.65
C ILE A 349 -34.98 -22.10 -25.52
N PRO A 350 -34.76 -22.26 -26.86
CA PRO A 350 -33.89 -21.44 -27.71
C PRO A 350 -34.59 -20.52 -28.76
N GLY A 351 -33.82 -19.63 -29.41
CA GLY A 351 -33.96 -19.34 -30.86
C GLY A 351 -34.42 -17.95 -31.35
N THR A 352 -33.45 -17.16 -31.86
CA THR A 352 -33.41 -16.28 -33.07
C THR A 352 -34.41 -15.13 -33.33
N GLY A 353 -33.88 -13.96 -33.78
CA GLY A 353 -34.56 -13.08 -34.77
C GLY A 353 -34.45 -11.55 -34.60
N THR A 354 -33.38 -10.97 -35.16
CA THR A 354 -33.20 -9.58 -35.72
C THR A 354 -34.18 -8.44 -35.39
N ARG A 355 -33.66 -7.27 -34.99
CA ARG A 355 -34.25 -5.93 -35.29
C ARG A 355 -33.31 -4.75 -35.01
N SER A 356 -32.63 -4.31 -36.06
CA SER A 356 -31.93 -3.02 -36.17
C SER A 356 -32.88 -2.02 -36.85
N ALA A 357 -33.46 -1.08 -36.08
CA ALA A 357 -34.13 0.13 -36.60
C ALA A 357 -34.66 1.05 -35.48
N ARG A 358 -34.73 0.61 -34.22
CA ARG A 358 -35.31 1.41 -33.11
C ARG A 358 -34.28 2.17 -32.24
N LEU A 359 -32.99 2.06 -32.55
CA LEU A 359 -31.93 2.70 -31.75
C LEU A 359 -31.54 4.12 -32.19
N ARG A 360 -32.06 4.65 -33.30
CA ARG A 360 -31.73 6.01 -33.74
C ARG A 360 -32.63 7.11 -33.17
N ALA A 361 -33.86 6.79 -32.76
CA ALA A 361 -34.77 7.79 -32.18
C ALA A 361 -34.54 8.03 -30.66
N ALA A 362 -33.88 7.10 -29.97
CA ALA A 362 -33.60 7.21 -28.53
C ALA A 362 -32.31 8.01 -28.21
N ASP A 363 -31.37 8.05 -29.15
CA ASP A 363 -30.08 8.75 -28.97
C ASP A 363 -30.20 10.27 -29.16
N GLU A 364 -31.20 10.72 -29.93
CA GLU A 364 -31.45 12.15 -30.19
C GLU A 364 -32.18 12.81 -29.01
N ALA A 365 -33.15 12.14 -28.39
CA ALA A 365 -33.85 12.62 -27.21
C ALA A 365 -32.97 12.71 -25.94
N LEU A 366 -31.87 11.94 -25.88
CA LEU A 366 -30.94 11.94 -24.75
C LEU A 366 -29.95 13.10 -24.81
N ARG A 367 -29.60 13.58 -26.01
CA ARG A 367 -28.69 14.74 -26.19
C ARG A 367 -29.36 16.05 -25.82
N ASP A 368 -30.63 16.22 -26.18
CA ASP A 368 -31.38 17.44 -25.86
C ASP A 368 -31.64 17.60 -24.36
N HIS A 369 -31.73 16.49 -23.60
CA HIS A 369 -31.91 16.54 -22.15
C HIS A 369 -30.64 16.92 -21.37
N VAL A 370 -29.45 16.68 -21.94
CA VAL A 370 -28.16 16.99 -21.30
C VAL A 370 -27.73 18.45 -21.56
N ALA A 371 -28.16 19.07 -22.66
CA ALA A 371 -27.82 20.45 -22.99
C ALA A 371 -28.52 21.51 -22.13
N LEU A 372 -29.66 21.18 -21.50
CA LEU A 372 -30.47 22.12 -20.71
C LEU A 372 -30.15 22.18 -19.20
N ARG A 373 -29.14 21.44 -18.72
CA ARG A 373 -28.75 21.41 -17.29
C ARG A 373 -27.40 22.05 -16.96
N HIS A 374 -26.74 22.69 -17.92
CA HIS A 374 -25.44 23.35 -17.71
C HIS A 374 -25.49 24.88 -17.72
N VAL A 375 -26.68 25.46 -17.59
CA VAL A 375 -26.87 26.89 -17.32
C VAL A 375 -27.75 26.95 -16.07
N GLU A 376 -27.22 27.55 -14.99
CA GLU A 376 -27.76 27.64 -13.62
C GLU A 376 -27.32 26.50 -12.67
N GLY A 377 -26.21 26.76 -11.97
CA GLY A 377 -25.64 25.95 -10.89
C GLY A 377 -24.32 26.53 -10.40
#